data_AF-A0A3A4ZVV3-F1
#
_entry.id   AF-A0A3A4ZVV3-F1
#
_cell.length_a   1.000
_cell.length_b   1.000
_cell.length_c   1.000
_cell.angle_alpha   90.00
_cell.angle_beta   90.00
_cell.angle_gamma   90.00
#
_symmetry.space_group_name_H-M   'P 1'
#
loop_
_entity.id
_entity.type
_entity.pdbx_description
1 polymer ?
#
loop_
_entity_poly.entity_id
_entity_poly.type
_entity_poly.pdbx_seq_one_letter_code
_entity_poly.pdbx_strand_id
1 'polypeptide(L)'
;MPRYAMVIDLQRCVGCGACSIACRNENNVPDGIYWSNKITETVGTFPHVRYHYIPTLCNHCEYAPCVRGCPTKAMHKLKNGLTMHDPGKCIGCKYCEFNCPYGVIYFNWESPHRFWREASAVIQNGTASPKETLAKVGSKGTPYYNPAREETLPGTRPKGVVEKCTFCDHRVKKGELPYCVEACPANARIFGDIKDPNSQVSQLLGKFRPFRLREQLGTEPHVFYIRGYNPAQVAPSKGGV
;
A
#
# COMPACT_ATOMS: atom_id res chain seq x y z
N MET A 1 -4.04 8.19 -22.58
CA MET A 1 -4.47 7.69 -21.25
C MET A 1 -3.33 7.92 -20.27
N PRO A 2 -3.64 8.32 -19.03
CA PRO A 2 -2.62 8.62 -18.04
C PRO A 2 -1.80 7.40 -17.67
N ARG A 3 -0.55 7.60 -17.29
CA ARG A 3 0.34 6.59 -16.74
C ARG A 3 0.68 6.97 -15.30
N TYR A 4 -0.06 6.38 -14.36
CA TYR A 4 0.06 6.79 -12.96
C TYR A 4 1.37 6.32 -12.32
N ALA A 5 1.99 7.23 -11.58
CA ALA A 5 3.14 6.97 -10.74
C ALA A 5 3.00 7.67 -9.40
N MET A 6 3.84 7.27 -8.45
CA MET A 6 3.94 7.88 -7.13
C MET A 6 5.38 8.32 -6.86
N VAL A 7 5.56 9.55 -6.41
CA VAL A 7 6.82 10.05 -5.85
C VAL A 7 6.68 10.13 -4.34
N ILE A 8 7.63 9.53 -3.61
CA ILE A 8 7.69 9.56 -2.16
C ILE A 8 8.94 10.34 -1.74
N ASP A 9 8.71 11.46 -1.08
CA ASP A 9 9.74 12.33 -0.55
C ASP A 9 10.17 11.88 0.84
N LEU A 10 11.35 11.26 0.93
CA LEU A 10 11.83 10.68 2.18
C LEU A 10 12.22 11.73 3.21
N GLN A 11 12.60 12.95 2.80
CA GLN A 11 12.95 14.02 3.73
C GLN A 11 11.71 14.64 4.38
N ARG A 12 10.54 14.59 3.71
CA ARG A 12 9.25 14.97 4.31
C ARG A 12 8.64 13.83 5.13
N CYS A 13 8.97 12.60 4.81
CA CYS A 13 8.41 11.44 5.47
C CYS A 13 8.88 11.40 6.94
N VAL A 14 7.92 11.32 7.86
CA VAL A 14 8.21 11.20 9.31
C VAL A 14 8.04 9.77 9.85
N GLY A 15 7.87 8.79 8.95
CA GLY A 15 7.78 7.37 9.34
C GLY A 15 6.56 6.99 10.20
N CYS A 16 5.50 7.79 10.23
CA CYS A 16 4.37 7.60 11.15
C CYS A 16 3.42 6.43 10.83
N GLY A 17 3.49 5.85 9.62
CA GLY A 17 2.58 4.77 9.21
C GLY A 17 1.13 5.18 8.88
N ALA A 18 0.79 6.48 8.91
CA ALA A 18 -0.56 6.97 8.57
C ALA A 18 -1.04 6.50 7.19
N CYS A 19 -0.14 6.44 6.21
CA CYS A 19 -0.43 5.91 4.87
C CYS A 19 -0.87 4.44 4.88
N SER A 20 -0.32 3.61 5.77
CA SER A 20 -0.70 2.20 5.93
C SER A 20 -2.05 2.05 6.63
N ILE A 21 -2.30 2.84 7.67
CA ILE A 21 -3.58 2.87 8.40
C ILE A 21 -4.71 3.33 7.45
N ALA A 22 -4.47 4.42 6.72
CA ALA A 22 -5.38 4.91 5.69
C ALA A 22 -5.68 3.84 4.64
N CYS A 23 -4.65 3.15 4.12
CA CYS A 23 -4.84 2.10 3.13
C CYS A 23 -5.71 0.94 3.65
N ARG A 24 -5.57 0.58 4.92
CA ARG A 24 -6.37 -0.46 5.58
C ARG A 24 -7.85 -0.07 5.66
N ASN A 25 -8.14 1.14 6.15
CA ASN A 25 -9.51 1.66 6.24
C ASN A 25 -10.14 1.81 4.84
N GLU A 26 -9.40 2.34 3.87
CA GLU A 26 -9.93 2.59 2.52
C GLU A 26 -10.27 1.31 1.77
N ASN A 27 -9.53 0.22 2.00
CA ASN A 27 -9.62 -0.99 1.17
C ASN A 27 -10.15 -2.21 1.93
N ASN A 28 -10.65 -2.04 3.15
CA ASN A 28 -11.12 -3.11 4.04
C ASN A 28 -10.10 -4.25 4.21
N VAL A 29 -8.82 -3.90 4.29
CA VAL A 29 -7.73 -4.88 4.36
C VAL A 29 -7.80 -5.62 5.71
N PRO A 30 -7.80 -6.96 5.74
CA PRO A 30 -7.87 -7.69 7.00
C PRO A 30 -6.57 -7.63 7.82
N ASP A 31 -6.68 -8.06 9.07
CA ASP A 31 -5.54 -8.23 9.97
C ASP A 31 -4.49 -9.17 9.37
N GLY A 32 -3.23 -8.83 9.59
CA GLY A 32 -2.08 -9.55 9.00
C GLY A 32 -1.77 -9.23 7.54
N ILE A 33 -2.60 -8.46 6.82
CA ILE A 33 -2.35 -8.03 5.44
C ILE A 33 -2.02 -6.52 5.38
N TYR A 34 -1.03 -6.15 4.55
CA TYR A 34 -0.51 -4.77 4.47
C TYR A 34 -0.24 -4.31 3.03
N TRP A 35 -1.25 -3.77 2.36
CA TRP A 35 -1.12 -3.24 0.99
C TRP A 35 -0.17 -2.03 0.89
N SER A 36 -0.18 -1.18 1.92
CA SER A 36 0.86 -0.19 2.18
C SER A 36 1.58 -0.62 3.46
N ASN A 37 2.90 -0.64 3.41
CA ASN A 37 3.76 -1.07 4.50
C ASN A 37 5.04 -0.21 4.53
N LYS A 38 6.13 -0.73 5.10
CA LYS A 38 7.41 -0.05 5.24
C LYS A 38 8.56 -1.05 5.19
N ILE A 39 9.73 -0.57 4.79
CA ILE A 39 11.02 -1.17 5.09
C ILE A 39 11.69 -0.26 6.12
N THR A 40 12.22 -0.84 7.17
CA THR A 40 12.95 -0.12 8.22
C THR A 40 14.31 -0.74 8.42
N GLU A 41 15.32 0.09 8.61
CA GLU A 41 16.70 -0.36 8.78
C GLU A 41 17.37 0.52 9.84
N THR A 42 18.08 -0.09 10.78
CA THR A 42 18.91 0.62 11.75
C THR A 42 20.36 0.24 11.49
N VAL A 43 21.20 1.22 11.24
CA VAL A 43 22.63 1.02 10.90
C VAL A 43 23.52 1.85 11.81
N GLY A 44 24.78 1.45 11.89
CA GLY A 44 25.79 2.12 12.71
C GLY A 44 25.93 1.50 14.10
N THR A 45 26.77 2.12 14.91
CA THR A 45 27.09 1.69 16.27
C THR A 45 26.85 2.87 17.20
N PHE A 46 26.34 2.62 18.40
CA PHE A 46 26.13 3.65 19.41
C PHE A 46 27.43 4.46 19.66
N PRO A 47 27.36 5.82 19.73
CA PRO A 47 26.17 6.68 19.63
C PRO A 47 25.80 7.08 18.18
N HIS A 48 26.59 6.70 17.18
CA HIS A 48 26.41 7.04 15.76
C HIS A 48 25.45 6.08 15.02
N VAL A 49 24.20 6.05 15.46
CA VAL A 49 23.15 5.21 14.87
C VAL A 49 22.27 6.02 13.91
N ARG A 50 21.86 5.40 12.80
CA ARG A 50 20.88 5.95 11.86
C ARG A 50 19.72 4.99 11.69
N TYR A 51 18.50 5.52 11.75
CA TYR A 51 17.27 4.78 11.48
C TYR A 51 16.66 5.23 10.16
N HIS A 52 16.38 4.29 9.26
CA HIS A 52 15.79 4.55 7.96
C HIS A 52 14.36 4.01 7.92
N TYR A 53 13.46 4.78 7.31
CA TYR A 53 12.08 4.37 7.04
C TYR A 53 11.77 4.62 5.56
N ILE A 54 11.35 3.57 4.85
CA ILE A 54 10.92 3.66 3.45
C ILE A 54 9.49 3.12 3.35
N PRO A 55 8.46 3.98 3.13
CA PRO A 55 7.10 3.50 2.95
C PRO A 55 6.98 2.70 1.65
N THR A 56 6.41 1.50 1.68
CA THR A 56 6.27 0.61 0.53
C THR A 56 4.81 0.36 0.17
N LEU A 57 4.59 0.03 -1.11
CA LEU A 57 3.32 -0.44 -1.67
C LEU A 57 3.57 -1.17 -3.00
N CYS A 58 2.53 -1.62 -3.69
CA CYS A 58 2.67 -2.13 -5.06
C CYS A 58 3.28 -1.05 -5.98
N ASN A 59 4.28 -1.43 -6.76
CA ASN A 59 4.97 -0.51 -7.64
C ASN A 59 4.28 -0.27 -8.99
N HIS A 60 3.19 -0.99 -9.30
CA HIS A 60 2.50 -0.93 -10.59
C HIS A 60 3.46 -0.96 -11.81
N CYS A 61 4.48 -1.82 -11.70
CA CYS A 61 5.59 -2.02 -12.64
C CYS A 61 5.17 -2.03 -14.11
N GLU A 62 5.96 -1.43 -15.01
CA GLU A 62 5.77 -1.60 -16.47
C GLU A 62 5.80 -3.08 -16.84
N TYR A 63 6.90 -3.74 -16.49
CA TYR A 63 7.13 -5.15 -16.73
C TYR A 63 6.84 -5.95 -15.46
N ALA A 64 5.55 -6.14 -15.17
CA ALA A 64 5.08 -6.79 -13.94
C ALA A 64 5.18 -8.33 -14.02
N PRO A 65 6.11 -8.99 -13.29
CA PRO A 65 6.25 -10.45 -13.34
C PRO A 65 5.02 -11.17 -12.76
N CYS A 66 4.33 -10.53 -11.81
CA CYS A 66 3.07 -11.04 -11.25
C CYS A 66 1.93 -11.12 -12.28
N VAL A 67 1.95 -10.29 -13.33
CA VAL A 67 1.02 -10.39 -14.47
C VAL A 67 1.48 -11.48 -15.43
N ARG A 68 2.76 -11.46 -15.82
CA ARG A 68 3.33 -12.44 -16.76
C ARG A 68 3.17 -13.88 -16.28
N GLY A 69 3.37 -14.12 -14.99
CA GLY A 69 3.29 -15.45 -14.40
C GLY A 69 1.89 -15.89 -13.93
N CYS A 70 0.83 -15.13 -14.20
CA CYS A 70 -0.52 -15.50 -13.76
C CYS A 70 -1.20 -16.42 -14.79
N PRO A 71 -1.44 -17.70 -14.48
CA PRO A 71 -1.95 -18.67 -15.46
C PRO A 71 -3.39 -18.38 -15.90
N THR A 72 -4.20 -17.75 -15.04
CA THR A 72 -5.61 -17.47 -15.31
C THR A 72 -5.88 -16.04 -15.77
N LYS A 73 -4.82 -15.23 -15.93
CA LYS A 73 -4.92 -13.79 -16.22
C LYS A 73 -5.75 -13.00 -15.20
N ALA A 74 -5.88 -13.51 -13.97
CA ALA A 74 -6.45 -12.79 -12.85
C ALA A 74 -5.65 -11.50 -12.58
N MET A 75 -4.33 -11.59 -12.53
CA MET A 75 -3.44 -10.42 -12.58
C MET A 75 -3.35 -9.89 -14.01
N HIS A 76 -3.59 -8.60 -14.20
CA HIS A 76 -3.61 -7.96 -15.51
C HIS A 76 -3.20 -6.50 -15.45
N LYS A 77 -2.86 -5.89 -16.60
CA LYS A 77 -2.61 -4.46 -16.72
C LYS A 77 -3.86 -3.77 -17.27
N LEU A 78 -4.23 -2.64 -16.68
CA LEU A 78 -5.15 -1.70 -17.28
C LEU A 78 -4.42 -0.83 -18.32
N LYS A 79 -5.18 -0.21 -19.23
CA LYS A 79 -4.63 0.70 -20.25
C LYS A 79 -3.89 1.92 -19.66
N ASN A 80 -4.25 2.35 -18.45
CA ASN A 80 -3.57 3.42 -17.70
C ASN A 80 -2.31 2.95 -16.95
N GLY A 81 -1.87 1.70 -17.17
CA GLY A 81 -0.68 1.14 -16.57
C GLY A 81 -0.86 0.61 -15.15
N LEU A 82 -2.05 0.65 -14.55
CA LEU A 82 -2.25 0.01 -13.26
C LEU A 82 -2.21 -1.52 -13.39
N THR A 83 -1.46 -2.18 -12.51
CA THR A 83 -1.55 -3.64 -12.34
C THR A 83 -2.73 -3.96 -11.42
N MET A 84 -3.70 -4.70 -11.92
CA MET A 84 -4.95 -5.05 -11.22
C MET A 84 -5.08 -6.56 -11.05
N HIS A 85 -6.04 -6.96 -10.22
CA HIS A 85 -6.34 -8.35 -9.89
C HIS A 85 -7.86 -8.57 -9.96
N ASP A 86 -8.28 -9.61 -10.65
CA ASP A 86 -9.67 -10.08 -10.72
C ASP A 86 -9.83 -11.32 -9.81
N PRO A 87 -10.47 -11.18 -8.63
CA PRO A 87 -10.68 -12.29 -7.70
C PRO A 87 -11.51 -13.44 -8.29
N GLY A 88 -12.42 -13.16 -9.24
CA GLY A 88 -13.28 -14.19 -9.85
C GLY A 88 -12.50 -15.15 -10.76
N LYS A 89 -11.32 -14.75 -11.23
CA LYS A 89 -10.41 -15.58 -12.03
C LYS A 89 -9.27 -16.17 -11.20
N CYS A 90 -9.16 -15.78 -9.93
CA CYS A 90 -8.03 -16.17 -9.09
C CYS A 90 -8.23 -17.58 -8.55
N ILE A 91 -7.33 -18.49 -8.94
CA ILE A 91 -7.34 -19.88 -8.48
C ILE A 91 -6.43 -20.11 -7.26
N GLY A 92 -5.93 -19.04 -6.64
CA GLY A 92 -5.13 -19.15 -5.42
C GLY A 92 -3.76 -19.83 -5.57
N CYS A 93 -3.21 -19.93 -6.78
CA CYS A 93 -1.93 -20.61 -7.04
C CYS A 93 -0.68 -19.89 -6.47
N LYS A 94 -0.80 -18.63 -6.03
CA LYS A 94 0.27 -17.81 -5.44
C LYS A 94 1.51 -17.55 -6.31
N TYR A 95 1.53 -17.96 -7.59
CA TYR A 95 2.64 -17.61 -8.50
C TYR A 95 2.92 -16.11 -8.58
N CYS A 96 1.88 -15.28 -8.53
CA CYS A 96 2.05 -13.84 -8.55
C CYS A 96 2.78 -13.31 -7.31
N GLU A 97 2.56 -13.91 -6.13
CA GLU A 97 3.26 -13.61 -4.88
C GLU A 97 4.73 -14.02 -4.98
N PHE A 98 5.00 -15.25 -5.42
CA PHE A 98 6.36 -15.76 -5.64
C PHE A 98 7.15 -14.90 -6.64
N ASN A 99 6.52 -14.53 -7.76
CA ASN A 99 7.17 -13.75 -8.82
C ASN A 99 7.34 -12.27 -8.48
N CYS A 100 6.68 -11.75 -7.44
CA CYS A 100 6.77 -10.34 -7.09
C CYS A 100 8.04 -10.07 -6.27
N PRO A 101 9.04 -9.34 -6.79
CA PRO A 101 10.29 -9.14 -6.07
C PRO A 101 10.17 -8.18 -4.87
N TYR A 102 8.98 -7.62 -4.64
CA TYR A 102 8.73 -6.61 -3.61
C TYR A 102 7.98 -7.14 -2.39
N GLY A 103 7.44 -8.37 -2.43
CA GLY A 103 6.69 -8.93 -1.30
C GLY A 103 5.42 -8.13 -0.93
N VAL A 104 4.73 -7.57 -1.92
CA VAL A 104 3.56 -6.67 -1.74
C VAL A 104 2.23 -7.28 -2.18
N ILE A 105 2.21 -8.60 -2.33
CA ILE A 105 1.02 -9.40 -2.68
C ILE A 105 0.82 -10.39 -1.54
N TYR A 106 -0.41 -10.50 -1.05
CA TYR A 106 -0.74 -11.30 0.12
C TYR A 106 -1.83 -12.30 -0.23
N PHE A 107 -1.75 -13.51 0.31
CA PHE A 107 -2.77 -14.53 0.14
C PHE A 107 -3.75 -14.56 1.32
N ASN A 108 -5.05 -14.62 1.03
CA ASN A 108 -6.09 -14.76 2.04
C ASN A 108 -6.20 -16.23 2.50
N TRP A 109 -5.44 -16.61 3.51
CA TRP A 109 -5.47 -17.96 4.10
C TRP A 109 -6.77 -18.28 4.82
N GLU A 110 -7.36 -17.28 5.47
CA GLU A 110 -8.61 -17.40 6.21
C GLU A 110 -9.70 -16.55 5.56
N SER A 111 -10.96 -16.77 6.00
CA SER A 111 -12.01 -15.79 5.71
C SER A 111 -11.65 -14.48 6.42
N PRO A 112 -11.59 -13.34 5.71
CA PRO A 112 -11.22 -12.09 6.33
C PRO A 112 -12.14 -11.70 7.49
N HIS A 113 -11.57 -10.90 8.41
CA HIS A 113 -12.32 -10.26 9.49
C HIS A 113 -13.00 -11.25 10.43
N ARG A 114 -12.39 -12.42 10.66
CA ARG A 114 -12.90 -13.48 11.53
C ARG A 114 -13.18 -13.00 12.97
N PHE A 115 -12.34 -12.12 13.51
CA PHE A 115 -12.47 -11.53 14.83
C PHE A 115 -13.88 -10.95 15.08
N TRP A 116 -14.47 -10.29 14.08
CA TRP A 116 -15.80 -9.67 14.20
C TRP A 116 -16.96 -10.66 14.27
N ARG A 117 -16.69 -11.98 14.23
CA ARG A 117 -17.68 -13.04 14.43
C ARG A 117 -17.68 -13.59 15.86
N GLU A 118 -16.73 -13.16 16.69
CA GLU A 118 -16.58 -13.63 18.07
C GLU A 118 -17.66 -13.04 18.98
N ALA A 119 -18.30 -13.91 19.77
CA ALA A 119 -19.40 -13.54 20.67
C ALA A 119 -18.94 -13.30 22.11
N SER A 120 -17.66 -13.49 22.41
CA SER A 120 -17.12 -13.30 23.76
C SER A 120 -16.93 -11.81 24.07
N ALA A 121 -17.53 -11.37 25.18
CA ALA A 121 -17.23 -10.10 25.83
C ALA A 121 -16.10 -10.27 26.85
N VAL A 122 -15.29 -9.22 27.04
CA VAL A 122 -14.23 -9.21 28.08
C VAL A 122 -14.85 -9.22 29.48
N ILE A 123 -15.86 -8.39 29.70
CA ILE A 123 -16.68 -8.37 30.91
C ILE A 123 -18.08 -8.85 30.53
N GLN A 124 -18.44 -10.05 30.98
CA GLN A 124 -19.76 -10.63 30.76
C GLN A 124 -20.85 -9.66 31.25
N ASN A 125 -21.85 -9.38 30.40
CA ASN A 125 -22.92 -8.42 30.65
C ASN A 125 -22.47 -6.96 30.90
N GLY A 126 -21.20 -6.61 30.65
CA GLY A 126 -20.67 -5.25 30.84
C GLY A 126 -20.17 -4.62 29.54
N THR A 127 -19.23 -5.28 28.87
CA THR A 127 -18.66 -4.82 27.59
C THR A 127 -19.35 -5.52 26.41
N ALA A 128 -19.40 -4.88 25.25
CA ALA A 128 -19.85 -5.53 24.02
C ALA A 128 -18.80 -6.53 23.48
N SER A 129 -19.26 -7.59 22.85
CA SER A 129 -18.47 -8.47 22.00
C SER A 129 -18.28 -7.87 20.58
N PRO A 130 -17.30 -8.37 19.80
CA PRO A 130 -17.13 -7.98 18.40
C PRO A 130 -18.40 -8.25 17.57
N LYS A 131 -19.03 -9.42 17.74
CA LYS A 131 -20.26 -9.79 17.03
C LYS A 131 -21.43 -8.85 17.35
N GLU A 132 -21.62 -8.47 18.61
CA GLU A 132 -22.66 -7.51 19.00
C GLU A 132 -22.40 -6.12 18.41
N THR A 133 -21.14 -5.69 18.40
CA THR A 133 -20.75 -4.41 17.81
C THR A 133 -21.03 -4.38 16.30
N LEU A 134 -20.65 -5.45 15.59
CA LEU A 134 -20.94 -5.57 14.17
C LEU A 134 -22.45 -5.58 13.89
N ALA A 135 -23.23 -6.34 14.67
CA ALA A 135 -24.68 -6.39 14.55
C ALA A 135 -25.33 -5.02 14.79
N LYS A 136 -24.84 -4.25 15.77
CA LYS A 136 -25.34 -2.90 16.07
C LYS A 136 -25.04 -1.89 14.96
N VAL A 137 -23.87 -1.97 14.35
CA VAL A 137 -23.50 -1.09 13.23
C VAL A 137 -24.22 -1.49 11.94
N GLY A 138 -24.49 -2.79 11.74
CA GLY A 138 -25.22 -3.29 10.58
C GLY A 138 -24.41 -3.30 9.27
N SER A 139 -23.08 -3.18 9.35
CA SER A 139 -22.18 -3.17 8.19
C SER A 139 -21.73 -4.57 7.77
N LYS A 140 -21.09 -4.68 6.59
CA LYS A 140 -20.62 -5.96 6.04
C LYS A 140 -19.28 -6.38 6.66
N GLY A 141 -19.28 -7.43 7.46
CA GLY A 141 -18.06 -8.11 7.94
C GLY A 141 -17.19 -7.37 8.98
N THR A 142 -17.16 -6.03 8.97
CA THR A 142 -16.47 -5.18 9.96
C THR A 142 -17.29 -3.91 10.24
N PRO A 143 -17.24 -3.33 11.44
CA PRO A 143 -17.95 -2.08 11.76
C PRO A 143 -17.44 -0.85 10.99
N TYR A 144 -16.23 -0.91 10.45
CA TYR A 144 -15.60 0.17 9.67
C TYR A 144 -15.53 -0.15 8.16
N TYR A 145 -16.49 -0.94 7.66
CA TYR A 145 -16.53 -1.32 6.26
C TYR A 145 -16.67 -0.11 5.34
N ASN A 146 -15.75 0.05 4.39
CA ASN A 146 -15.83 1.01 3.32
C ASN A 146 -16.54 0.41 2.08
N PRO A 147 -17.80 0.80 1.78
CA PRO A 147 -18.52 0.31 0.60
C PRO A 147 -17.95 0.85 -0.71
N ALA A 148 -17.25 2.00 -0.72
CA ALA A 148 -16.68 2.56 -1.95
C ALA A 148 -15.68 1.61 -2.64
N ARG A 149 -15.08 0.69 -1.88
CA ARG A 149 -14.20 -0.34 -2.43
C ARG A 149 -14.91 -1.27 -3.41
N GLU A 150 -16.21 -1.53 -3.20
CA GLU A 150 -17.06 -2.43 -4.00
C GLU A 150 -17.25 -1.97 -5.45
N GLU A 151 -17.00 -0.69 -5.75
CA GLU A 151 -17.21 -0.11 -7.08
C GLU A 151 -16.35 -0.74 -8.18
N THR A 152 -15.24 -1.37 -7.80
CA THR A 152 -14.25 -1.88 -8.77
C THR A 152 -13.68 -3.25 -8.39
N LEU A 153 -13.76 -3.63 -7.12
CA LEU A 153 -13.33 -4.93 -6.60
C LEU A 153 -14.24 -5.34 -5.45
N PRO A 154 -14.33 -6.64 -5.11
CA PRO A 154 -15.00 -7.07 -3.89
C PRO A 154 -14.52 -6.27 -2.68
N GLY A 155 -15.47 -5.70 -1.93
CA GLY A 155 -15.15 -4.82 -0.81
C GLY A 155 -14.32 -5.54 0.24
N THR A 156 -14.58 -6.84 0.49
CA THR A 156 -13.68 -7.78 1.16
C THR A 156 -13.36 -8.93 0.19
N ARG A 157 -12.09 -9.34 0.08
CA ARG A 157 -11.67 -10.41 -0.84
C ARG A 157 -11.92 -11.78 -0.19
N PRO A 158 -12.37 -12.80 -0.94
CA PRO A 158 -12.66 -14.11 -0.35
C PRO A 158 -11.39 -14.84 0.13
N LYS A 159 -11.57 -15.87 0.97
CA LYS A 159 -10.52 -16.85 1.25
C LYS A 159 -10.06 -17.50 -0.05
N GLY A 160 -8.76 -17.80 -0.15
CA GLY A 160 -8.20 -18.54 -1.29
C GLY A 160 -7.77 -17.67 -2.46
N VAL A 161 -7.91 -16.34 -2.39
CA VAL A 161 -7.39 -15.42 -3.41
C VAL A 161 -6.31 -14.51 -2.85
N VAL A 162 -5.42 -14.06 -3.74
CA VAL A 162 -4.43 -13.04 -3.42
C VAL A 162 -5.02 -11.64 -3.48
N GLU A 163 -4.37 -10.69 -2.83
CA GLU A 163 -4.71 -9.27 -2.89
C GLU A 163 -3.48 -8.37 -2.73
N LYS A 164 -3.58 -7.13 -3.21
CA LYS A 164 -2.49 -6.16 -3.19
C LYS A 164 -3.03 -4.75 -3.42
N CYS A 165 -2.19 -3.74 -3.16
CA CYS A 165 -2.48 -2.35 -3.51
C CYS A 165 -2.95 -2.20 -4.97
N THR A 166 -3.97 -1.36 -5.18
CA THR A 166 -4.55 -1.04 -6.50
C THR A 166 -4.36 0.41 -6.91
N PHE A 167 -3.48 1.15 -6.21
CA PHE A 167 -3.40 2.62 -6.30
C PHE A 167 -4.74 3.31 -6.05
N CYS A 168 -5.62 2.70 -5.24
CA CYS A 168 -6.98 3.18 -4.99
C CYS A 168 -7.73 3.49 -6.30
N ASP A 169 -7.69 2.57 -7.25
CA ASP A 169 -8.30 2.76 -8.59
C ASP A 169 -9.77 3.22 -8.56
N HIS A 170 -10.54 2.85 -7.52
CA HIS A 170 -11.91 3.34 -7.29
C HIS A 170 -11.98 4.84 -7.02
N ARG A 171 -10.99 5.41 -6.32
CA ARG A 171 -10.84 6.86 -6.11
C ARG A 171 -10.31 7.54 -7.38
N VAL A 172 -9.24 7.01 -7.95
CA VAL A 172 -8.56 7.61 -9.11
C VAL A 172 -9.47 7.72 -10.33
N LYS A 173 -10.39 6.77 -10.54
CA LYS A 173 -11.39 6.85 -11.61
C LYS A 173 -12.36 8.04 -11.46
N LYS A 174 -12.50 8.60 -10.26
CA LYS A 174 -13.33 9.77 -9.96
C LYS A 174 -12.53 11.09 -9.94
N GLY A 175 -11.24 11.03 -10.26
CA GLY A 175 -10.34 12.18 -10.13
C GLY A 175 -9.88 12.45 -8.70
N GLU A 176 -10.16 11.56 -7.75
CA GLU A 176 -9.69 11.66 -6.38
C GLU A 176 -8.26 11.10 -6.21
N LEU A 177 -7.55 11.57 -5.20
CA LEU A 177 -6.23 11.05 -4.86
C LEU A 177 -6.34 9.71 -4.12
N PRO A 178 -5.32 8.82 -4.22
CA PRO A 178 -5.24 7.66 -3.35
C PRO A 178 -5.27 8.06 -1.88
N TYR A 179 -6.03 7.38 -1.04
CA TYR A 179 -6.24 7.84 0.34
C TYR A 179 -4.94 7.89 1.18
N CYS A 180 -3.95 7.05 0.85
CA CYS A 180 -2.62 7.11 1.48
C CYS A 180 -1.82 8.40 1.14
N VAL A 181 -2.18 9.10 0.07
CA VAL A 181 -1.64 10.43 -0.30
C VAL A 181 -2.28 11.49 0.58
N GLU A 182 -3.61 11.53 0.64
CA GLU A 182 -4.37 12.50 1.44
C GLU A 182 -4.08 12.38 2.95
N ALA A 183 -3.91 11.15 3.44
CA ALA A 183 -3.62 10.91 4.85
C ALA A 183 -2.19 11.27 5.28
N CYS A 184 -1.31 11.68 4.37
CA CYS A 184 0.07 11.99 4.72
C CYS A 184 0.18 13.40 5.32
N PRO A 185 0.47 13.56 6.63
CA PRO A 185 0.46 14.88 7.27
C PRO A 185 1.53 15.82 6.73
N ALA A 186 2.60 15.27 6.16
CA ALA A 186 3.72 16.03 5.63
C ALA A 186 3.65 16.22 4.11
N ASN A 187 2.59 15.75 3.42
CA ASN A 187 2.48 15.73 1.96
C ASN A 187 3.73 15.11 1.29
N ALA A 188 4.22 14.01 1.87
CA ALA A 188 5.41 13.31 1.40
C ALA A 188 5.13 12.39 0.20
N ARG A 189 3.86 12.09 -0.09
CA ARG A 189 3.45 11.19 -1.19
C ARG A 189 2.76 12.03 -2.25
N ILE A 190 3.25 12.00 -3.48
CA ILE A 190 2.71 12.74 -4.61
C ILE A 190 2.30 11.71 -5.65
N PHE A 191 1.09 11.83 -6.17
CA PHE A 191 0.51 10.90 -7.13
C PHE A 191 0.02 11.64 -8.36
N GLY A 192 0.25 11.08 -9.55
CA GLY A 192 -0.11 11.76 -10.79
C GLY A 192 0.33 11.01 -12.04
N ASP A 193 0.07 11.61 -13.19
CA ASP A 193 0.46 11.08 -14.50
C ASP A 193 1.92 11.42 -14.81
N ILE A 194 2.77 10.40 -14.96
CA ILE A 194 4.19 10.58 -15.30
C ILE A 194 4.39 11.00 -16.77
N LYS A 195 3.36 10.87 -17.62
CA LYS A 195 3.44 11.31 -19.02
C LYS A 195 3.08 12.78 -19.22
N ASP A 196 2.42 13.39 -18.24
CA ASP A 196 2.11 14.81 -18.28
C ASP A 196 3.29 15.60 -17.71
N PRO A 197 4.03 16.40 -18.52
CA PRO A 197 5.16 17.18 -18.03
C PRO A 197 4.76 18.27 -17.02
N ASN A 198 3.48 18.67 -17.00
CA ASN A 198 2.97 19.64 -16.03
C ASN A 198 2.57 19.01 -14.71
N SER A 199 2.53 17.67 -14.61
CA SER A 199 2.19 17.00 -13.37
C SER A 199 3.28 17.20 -12.31
N GLN A 200 2.86 17.31 -11.05
CA GLN A 200 3.81 17.45 -9.94
C GLN A 200 4.79 16.26 -9.85
N VAL A 201 4.35 15.06 -10.27
CA VAL A 201 5.20 13.87 -10.38
C VAL A 201 6.34 14.13 -11.36
N SER A 202 6.03 14.53 -12.60
CA SER A 202 7.04 14.76 -13.64
C SER A 202 8.00 15.87 -13.26
N GLN A 203 7.50 16.96 -12.69
CA GLN A 203 8.32 18.07 -12.21
C GLN A 203 9.29 17.66 -11.09
N LEU A 204 8.83 16.86 -10.13
CA LEU A 204 9.70 16.37 -9.04
C LEU A 204 10.78 15.41 -9.56
N LEU A 205 10.45 14.55 -10.52
CA LEU A 205 11.40 13.63 -11.14
C LEU A 205 12.42 14.35 -12.03
N GLY A 206 12.06 15.49 -12.63
CA GLY A 206 13.01 16.36 -13.33
C GLY A 206 13.92 17.17 -12.39
N LYS A 207 13.43 17.48 -11.17
CA LYS A 207 14.14 18.31 -10.20
C LYS A 207 15.10 17.53 -9.29
N PHE A 208 14.73 16.31 -8.89
CA PHE A 208 15.50 15.51 -7.95
C PHE A 208 15.92 14.21 -8.60
N ARG A 209 17.13 13.71 -8.29
CA ARG A 209 17.55 12.37 -8.68
C ARG A 209 16.74 11.34 -7.88
N PRO A 210 15.84 10.56 -8.51
CA PRO A 210 15.08 9.55 -7.81
C PRO A 210 15.87 8.24 -7.73
N PHE A 211 15.46 7.36 -6.82
CA PHE A 211 15.77 5.93 -6.92
C PHE A 211 14.49 5.10 -6.89
N ARG A 212 14.58 3.87 -7.41
CA ARG A 212 13.51 2.88 -7.37
C ARG A 212 13.97 1.65 -6.60
N LEU A 213 13.07 1.01 -5.86
CA LEU A 213 13.40 -0.23 -5.18
C LEU A 213 13.70 -1.33 -6.21
N ARG A 214 14.78 -2.08 -6.01
CA ARG A 214 15.19 -3.24 -6.84
C ARG A 214 15.21 -2.95 -8.34
N GLU A 215 15.64 -1.75 -8.72
CA GLU A 215 15.68 -1.28 -10.11
C GLU A 215 16.46 -2.24 -11.05
N GLN A 216 17.52 -2.88 -10.54
CA GLN A 216 18.34 -3.85 -11.25
C GLN A 216 17.57 -5.07 -11.78
N LEU A 217 16.36 -5.34 -11.28
CA LEU A 217 15.53 -6.47 -11.73
C LEU A 217 14.70 -6.15 -12.99
N GLY A 218 14.80 -4.94 -13.54
CA GLY A 218 14.20 -4.59 -14.83
C GLY A 218 12.67 -4.57 -14.85
N THR A 219 11.99 -4.56 -13.68
CA THR A 219 10.52 -4.49 -13.66
C THR A 219 9.99 -3.09 -13.99
N GLU A 220 10.86 -2.08 -13.99
CA GLU A 220 10.52 -0.66 -14.10
C GLU A 220 9.39 -0.22 -13.15
N PRO A 221 9.68 -0.10 -11.84
CA PRO A 221 8.74 0.41 -10.84
C PRO A 221 8.23 1.82 -11.16
N HIS A 222 6.97 2.09 -10.85
CA HIS A 222 6.36 3.43 -10.91
C HIS A 222 6.15 4.05 -9.52
N VAL A 223 6.91 3.59 -8.53
CA VAL A 223 7.08 4.29 -7.25
C VAL A 223 8.53 4.73 -7.18
N PHE A 224 8.72 6.04 -7.05
CA PHE A 224 10.01 6.70 -7.03
C PHE A 224 10.23 7.31 -5.66
N TYR A 225 11.46 7.24 -5.16
CA TYR A 225 11.84 7.86 -3.90
C TYR A 225 12.81 8.98 -4.19
N ILE A 226 12.58 10.15 -3.60
CA ILE A 226 13.45 11.32 -3.72
C ILE A 226 13.96 11.75 -2.35
N ARG A 227 15.14 12.36 -2.33
CA ARG A 227 15.84 12.83 -1.12
C ARG A 227 16.09 11.68 -0.13
N GLY A 228 16.59 11.99 1.07
CA GLY A 228 16.95 11.00 2.09
C GLY A 228 16.13 11.19 3.37
N TYR A 229 15.78 10.08 4.03
CA TYR A 229 15.09 10.09 5.32
C TYR A 229 15.93 10.74 6.42
N ASN A 230 17.23 10.41 6.43
CA ASN A 230 18.23 11.06 7.28
C ASN A 230 19.04 12.05 6.43
N PRO A 231 18.68 13.34 6.34
CA PRO A 231 19.44 14.30 5.57
C PRO A 231 20.88 14.39 6.11
N ALA A 232 21.87 14.42 5.21
CA ALA A 232 23.28 14.40 5.55
C ALA A 232 23.78 15.62 6.35
N GLN A 233 22.94 16.65 6.53
CA GLN A 233 23.32 17.96 7.06
C GLN A 233 23.08 18.17 8.57
N VAL A 234 22.57 17.18 9.30
CA VAL A 234 22.60 17.29 10.77
C VAL A 234 24.02 16.93 11.21
N ALA A 235 24.84 17.95 11.46
CA ALA A 235 26.11 17.77 12.16
C ALA A 235 25.85 16.96 13.44
N PRO A 236 26.72 16.01 13.83
CA PRO A 236 26.60 15.35 15.11
C PRO A 236 26.41 16.42 16.18
N SER A 237 25.38 16.30 17.03
CA SER A 237 25.28 17.20 18.18
C SER A 237 26.60 17.10 18.93
N LYS A 238 27.33 18.21 19.04
CA LYS A 238 28.50 18.32 19.91
C LYS A 238 28.00 18.16 21.35
N GLY A 239 27.85 16.93 21.79
CA GLY A 239 27.17 16.59 23.03
C GLY A 239 26.37 15.30 22.88
N GLY A 240 27.04 14.19 23.14
CA GLY A 240 26.48 12.85 23.17
C GLY A 240 27.66 11.90 23.30
N VAL A 241 27.95 11.51 24.54
CA VAL A 241 29.08 10.66 24.99
C VAL A 241 29.39 9.53 24.03
#